data_AF-X1LB57-F1
#
_entry.id   AF-X1LB57-F1
#
_cell.length_a   1.000
_cell.length_b   1.000
_cell.length_c   1.000
_cell.angle_alpha   90.00
_cell.angle_beta   90.00
_cell.angle_gamma   90.00
#
_symmetry.space_group_name_H-M   'P 1'
#
loop_
_entity.id
_entity.type
_entity.pdbx_description
1 polymer ?
#
loop_
_entity_poly.entity_id
_entity_poly.type
_entity_poly.pdbx_seq_one_letter_code
_entity_poly.pdbx_strand_id
1 'polypeptide(L)' 'VNMGANQVAISYGHIGKDLITLASILRIPVAMHNVSDEKIFRPKTWASFGTSDLESADFRACNNFGPLYGRK' A
#
# COMPACT_ATOMS: atom_id res chain seq x y z
N VAL A 1 15.51 13.45 -0.02
CA VAL A 1 14.90 13.53 1.33
C VAL A 1 13.41 13.30 1.12
N ASN A 2 12.89 12.11 1.44
CA ASN A 2 11.51 11.72 1.05
C ASN A 2 10.67 11.27 2.26
N MET A 3 11.20 11.36 3.48
CA MET A 3 10.47 10.98 4.70
C MET A 3 9.42 12.05 5.03
N GLY A 4 8.16 11.66 5.15
CA GLY A 4 7.04 12.59 5.39
C GLY A 4 6.91 13.11 6.84
N ALA A 5 7.73 12.62 7.77
CA ALA A 5 7.75 13.03 9.17
C ALA A 5 9.18 12.97 9.73
N ASN A 6 9.42 13.61 10.88
CA ASN A 6 10.69 13.55 11.61
C ASN A 6 10.87 12.26 12.44
N GLN A 7 9.83 11.41 12.53
CA GLN A 7 9.81 10.19 13.32
C GLN A 7 9.48 8.98 12.44
N VAL A 8 9.92 7.79 12.89
CA VAL A 8 9.62 6.49 12.27
C VAL A 8 9.43 5.40 13.32
N ALA A 9 8.68 4.36 12.95
CA ALA A 9 8.65 3.10 13.68
C ALA A 9 9.59 2.10 13.00
N ILE A 10 10.42 1.42 13.80
CA ILE A 10 11.39 0.43 13.33
C ILE A 10 10.98 -0.95 13.86
N SER A 11 11.00 -1.96 12.98
CA SER A 11 10.72 -3.35 13.33
C SER A 11 11.89 -4.25 12.91
N TYR A 12 12.11 -5.34 13.64
CA TYR A 12 13.10 -6.35 13.27
C TYR A 12 12.60 -7.19 12.09
N GLY A 13 13.51 -7.51 11.17
CA GLY A 13 13.23 -8.31 9.97
C GLY A 13 12.64 -7.50 8.82
N HIS A 14 12.56 -8.12 7.63
CA HIS A 14 12.07 -7.49 6.41
C HIS A 14 10.57 -7.70 6.22
N ILE A 15 9.76 -6.94 6.98
CA ILE A 15 8.29 -7.07 7.02
C ILE A 15 7.54 -6.20 6.00
N GLY A 16 8.24 -5.57 5.05
CA GLY A 16 7.64 -4.59 4.13
C GLY A 16 6.48 -5.15 3.30
N LYS A 17 6.59 -6.39 2.81
CA LYS A 17 5.52 -7.07 2.06
C LYS A 17 4.26 -7.31 2.90
N ASP A 18 4.44 -7.57 4.20
CA ASP A 18 3.35 -7.84 5.13
C ASP A 18 2.61 -6.54 5.44
N LEU A 19 3.37 -5.43 5.60
CA LEU A 19 2.80 -4.08 5.74
C LEU A 19 2.06 -3.63 4.48
N ILE A 20 2.57 -3.91 3.28
CA ILE A 20 1.86 -3.61 2.01
C ILE A 20 0.53 -4.37 1.94
N THR A 21 0.55 -5.66 2.29
CA THR A 21 -0.66 -6.49 2.31
C THR A 21 -1.67 -5.94 3.30
N LEU A 22 -1.23 -5.64 4.53
CA LEU A 22 -2.07 -5.05 5.58
C LEU A 22 -2.66 -3.69 5.15
N ALA A 23 -1.82 -2.81 4.61
CA ALA A 23 -2.23 -1.50 4.11
C ALA A 23 -3.32 -1.61 3.03
N SER A 24 -3.20 -2.59 2.11
CA SER A 24 -4.23 -2.81 1.08
C SER A 24 -5.56 -3.31 1.64
N ILE A 25 -5.55 -4.16 2.68
CA ILE A 25 -6.78 -4.59 3.39
C ILE A 25 -7.44 -3.37 4.05
N LEU A 26 -6.64 -2.47 4.62
CA LEU A 26 -7.12 -1.26 5.30
C LEU A 26 -7.39 -0.08 4.36
N ARG A 27 -7.06 -0.21 3.06
CA ARG A 27 -7.19 0.83 2.03
C ARG A 27 -6.40 2.10 2.35
N ILE A 28 -5.18 1.91 2.86
CA ILE A 28 -4.19 2.98 3.06
C ILE A 28 -3.18 2.90 1.90
N PRO A 29 -3.07 3.93 1.04
CA PRO A 29 -2.15 3.89 -0.10
C PRO A 29 -0.70 3.95 0.38
N VAL A 30 0.16 3.11 -0.20
CA VAL A 30 1.59 3.09 0.12
C VAL A 30 2.35 4.02 -0.84
N ALA A 31 2.67 5.23 -0.37
CA ALA A 31 3.33 6.26 -1.18
C ALA A 31 4.84 6.03 -1.40
N MET A 32 5.48 5.15 -0.62
CA MET A 32 6.89 4.81 -0.77
C MET A 32 7.19 3.44 -0.16
N HIS A 33 7.84 2.56 -0.91
CA HIS A 33 8.46 1.33 -0.41
C HIS A 33 9.65 0.93 -1.28
N ASN A 34 10.52 0.07 -0.77
CA ASN A 34 11.61 -0.55 -1.52
C ASN A 34 11.45 -2.09 -1.62
N VAL A 35 10.25 -2.59 -1.33
CA VAL A 35 9.88 -3.99 -1.54
C VAL A 35 9.81 -4.27 -3.05
N SER A 36 10.40 -5.40 -3.46
CA SER A 36 10.38 -5.84 -4.86
C SER A 36 8.97 -6.23 -5.31
N ASP A 37 8.64 -5.92 -6.57
CA ASP A 37 7.28 -6.02 -7.11
C ASP A 37 6.69 -7.45 -7.03
N GLU A 38 7.52 -8.49 -7.19
CA GLU A 38 7.07 -9.88 -7.10
C GLU A 38 6.59 -10.28 -5.70
N LYS A 39 6.90 -9.47 -4.67
CA LYS A 39 6.45 -9.68 -3.29
C LYS A 39 5.23 -8.84 -2.92
N ILE A 40 4.77 -7.97 -3.82
CA ILE A 40 3.57 -7.17 -3.60
C ILE A 40 2.35 -8.08 -3.71
N PHE A 41 1.66 -8.25 -2.59
CA PHE A 41 0.44 -9.03 -2.52
C PHE A 41 -0.70 -8.13 -2.01
N ARG A 42 -1.75 -8.01 -2.83
CA ARG A 42 -2.94 -7.20 -2.58
C ARG A 42 -4.19 -7.96 -3.04
N PRO A 43 -5.41 -7.56 -2.64
CA PRO A 43 -6.62 -8.17 -3.16
C PRO A 43 -6.66 -8.12 -4.69
N LYS A 44 -7.13 -9.21 -5.32
CA LYS A 44 -7.12 -9.38 -6.79
C LYS A 44 -7.74 -8.19 -7.54
N THR A 45 -8.72 -7.53 -6.95
CA THR A 45 -9.39 -6.36 -7.54
C THR A 45 -8.46 -5.16 -7.78
N TRP A 46 -7.29 -5.07 -7.11
CA TRP A 46 -6.29 -4.02 -7.40
C TRP A 46 -5.80 -4.08 -8.85
N ALA A 47 -5.68 -5.27 -9.43
CA ALA A 47 -5.23 -5.44 -10.81
C ALA A 47 -6.20 -4.79 -11.83
N SER A 48 -7.48 -4.64 -11.48
CA SER A 48 -8.46 -3.94 -12.32
C SER A 48 -8.23 -2.42 -12.37
N PHE A 49 -7.48 -1.86 -11.42
CA PHE A 49 -7.11 -0.44 -11.41
C PHE A 49 -5.82 -0.18 -12.19
N GLY A 50 -5.11 -1.20 -12.66
CA GLY A 50 -3.86 -1.10 -13.40
C GLY A 50 -2.87 -2.18 -12.99
N THR A 51 -2.04 -2.62 -13.94
CA THR A 51 -1.08 -3.72 -13.73
C THR A 51 0.37 -3.32 -13.95
N SER A 52 0.64 -2.28 -14.73
CA SER A 52 1.98 -1.78 -15.05
C SER A 52 2.48 -0.71 -14.07
N ASP A 53 1.57 0.06 -13.48
CA ASP A 53 1.86 1.06 -12.45
C ASP A 53 1.14 0.68 -11.16
N LEU A 54 1.84 -0.07 -10.31
CA LEU A 54 1.30 -0.63 -9.07
C LEU A 54 1.04 0.43 -7.99
N GLU A 55 1.76 1.56 -8.05
CA GLU A 55 1.55 2.69 -7.14
C GLU A 55 0.25 3.40 -7.50
N SER A 56 0.11 3.80 -8.76
CA SER A 56 -1.09 4.49 -9.23
C SER A 56 -2.34 3.61 -9.13
N ALA A 57 -2.20 2.30 -9.34
CA ALA A 57 -3.28 1.34 -9.07
C ALA A 57 -3.67 1.29 -7.58
N ASP A 58 -2.71 1.36 -6.66
CA ASP A 58 -2.98 1.37 -5.22
C ASP A 58 -3.73 2.63 -4.79
N PHE A 59 -3.31 3.80 -5.27
CA PHE A 59 -4.00 5.06 -5.01
C PHE A 59 -5.43 5.05 -5.57
N ARG A 60 -5.63 4.58 -6.81
CA ARG A 60 -6.97 4.48 -7.40
C ARG A 60 -7.86 3.51 -6.64
N ALA A 61 -7.34 2.33 -6.25
CA ALA A 61 -8.10 1.34 -5.51
C ALA A 61 -8.48 1.84 -4.12
N CYS A 62 -7.53 2.40 -3.36
CA CYS A 62 -7.78 2.96 -2.04
C CYS A 62 -8.78 4.13 -2.11
N ASN A 63 -8.61 5.03 -3.08
CA ASN A 63 -9.57 6.10 -3.31
C ASN A 63 -10.94 5.57 -3.73
N ASN A 64 -11.04 4.49 -4.51
CA ASN A 64 -12.33 3.93 -4.90
C ASN A 64 -13.08 3.32 -3.71
N PHE A 65 -12.42 2.41 -2.98
CA PHE A 65 -13.06 1.64 -1.90
C PHE A 65 -13.23 2.42 -0.59
N GLY A 66 -12.43 3.46 -0.34
CA GLY A 66 -12.50 4.24 0.89
C GLY A 66 -12.06 3.45 2.14
N PRO A 67 -12.19 3.99 3.35
CA PRO A 67 -11.78 3.30 4.57
C PRO A 67 -12.68 2.08 4.87
N LEU A 68 -12.14 1.09 5.59
CA LEU A 68 -12.91 -0.11 5.99
C LEU A 68 -14.11 0.22 6.90
N TYR A 69 -13.92 1.20 7.77
CA TYR A 69 -14.91 1.66 8.72
C TYR A 69 -14.97 3.18 8.71
N GLY A 70 -16.12 3.75 9.05
CA GLY A 70 -16.31 5.20 9.07
C GLY A 70 -16.75 5.76 7.72
N ARG A 71 -16.46 7.05 7.49
CA ARG A 71 -16.86 7.76 6.26
C ARG A 71 -15.64 8.02 5.39
N LYS A 72 -15.88 8.01 4.09
CA LYS A 72 -14.95 8.48 3.06
C LYS A 72 -14.98 10.01 2.98
#